data_AF-A0A956VLW2-F1
#
_entry.id   AF-A0A956VLW2-F1
#
_cell.length_a   1.000
_cell.length_b   1.000
_cell.length_c   1.000
_cell.angle_alpha   90.00
_cell.angle_beta   90.00
_cell.angle_gamma   90.00
#
_symmetry.space_group_name_H-M   'P 1'
#
loop_
_entity.id
_entity.type
_entity.pdbx_description
1 polymer ?
#
loop_
_entity_poly.entity_id
_entity_poly.type
_entity_poly.pdbx_seq_one_letter_code
_entity_poly.pdbx_strand_id
1 'polypeptide(L)' 'MTWFPTSRDNQLARLLDRITEPLLEPVRRIMPRTGMIDFSAMVVIILLYVMLTVVSRLSN' A
#
# COMPACT_ATOMS: atom_id res chain seq x y z
N MET A 1 -5.27 -4.82 -11.36
CA MET A 1 -4.40 -5.99 -11.14
C MET A 1 -3.40 -5.57 -10.08
N THR A 2 -3.37 -6.29 -8.97
CA THR A 2 -2.48 -5.98 -7.85
C THR A 2 -1.05 -6.40 -8.22
N TRP A 3 -0.04 -5.72 -7.68
CA TRP A 3 1.38 -6.03 -7.92
C TRP A 3 1.76 -7.47 -7.56
N PHE A 4 1.00 -8.10 -6.67
CA PHE A 4 0.96 -9.53 -6.51
C PHE A 4 -0.23 -10.09 -7.30
N PRO A 5 -0.02 -11.04 -8.22
CA PRO A 5 -1.10 -11.87 -8.70
C PRO A 5 -1.57 -12.73 -7.54
N THR A 6 -2.39 -12.17 -6.65
CA THR A 6 -3.01 -12.89 -5.56
C THR A 6 -3.96 -13.88 -6.21
N SER A 7 -3.50 -15.13 -6.30
CA SER A 7 -4.33 -16.28 -6.64
C SER A 7 -5.61 -16.13 -5.82
N ARG A 8 -6.73 -15.92 -6.49
CA ARG A 8 -8.03 -15.55 -5.88
C ARG A 8 -8.45 -16.48 -4.75
N ASP A 9 -7.83 -17.66 -4.66
CA ASP A 9 -8.07 -18.71 -3.69
C ASP A 9 -7.35 -18.55 -2.34
N ASN A 10 -6.33 -17.68 -2.23
CA ASN A 10 -5.62 -17.52 -0.96
C ASN A 10 -6.40 -16.60 0.02
N GLN A 11 -6.91 -17.19 1.10
CA GLN A 11 -7.66 -16.46 2.15
C GLN A 11 -6.82 -15.37 2.83
N LEU A 12 -5.53 -15.62 3.04
CA LEU A 12 -4.62 -14.65 3.67
C LEU A 12 -4.42 -13.43 2.78
N ALA A 13 -4.29 -13.63 1.47
CA ALA A 13 -4.20 -12.54 0.52
C ALA A 13 -5.42 -11.62 0.57
N ARG A 14 -6.64 -12.18 0.59
CA ARG A 14 -7.87 -11.38 0.68
C ARG A 14 -7.98 -10.62 2.00
N LEU A 15 -7.49 -11.21 3.10
CA LEU A 15 -7.47 -10.54 4.39
C LEU A 15 -6.51 -9.34 4.37
N LEU A 16 -5.30 -9.54 3.83
CA LEU A 16 -4.31 -8.47 3.67
C LEU A 16 -4.83 -7.36 2.76
N ASP A 17 -5.46 -7.71 1.64
CA ASP A 17 -6.08 -6.73 0.74
C ASP A 17 -7.13 -5.91 1.51
N ARG A 18 -8.04 -6.53 2.25
CA ARG A 18 -9.06 -5.79 3.06
C ARG A 18 -8.47 -4.83 4.08
N ILE A 19 -7.34 -5.19 4.70
CA ILE A 19 -6.67 -4.36 5.69
C ILE A 19 -5.91 -3.21 5.02
N THR A 20 -5.31 -3.46 3.86
CA THR A 20 -4.46 -2.48 3.16
C THR A 20 -5.23 -1.59 2.19
N GLU A 21 -6.39 -1.99 1.70
CA GLU A 21 -7.23 -1.23 0.76
C GLU A 21 -7.52 0.20 1.23
N PRO A 22 -7.88 0.48 2.50
CA PRO A 22 -8.15 1.83 2.97
C PRO A 22 -6.94 2.78 2.88
N LEU A 23 -5.72 2.23 2.97
CA LEU A 23 -4.46 2.97 2.82
C LEU A 23 -4.06 3.10 1.35
N LEU A 24 -4.30 2.05 0.56
CA LEU A 24 -3.91 1.99 -0.85
C LEU A 24 -4.86 2.80 -1.74
N GLU A 25 -6.16 2.80 -1.48
CA GLU A 25 -7.17 3.45 -2.34
C GLU A 25 -6.95 4.97 -2.49
N PRO A 26 -6.69 5.75 -1.42
CA PRO A 26 -6.39 7.18 -1.55
C PRO A 26 -5.13 7.43 -2.39
N VAL A 27 -4.09 6.62 -2.20
CA VAL A 27 -2.83 6.73 -2.95
C VAL A 27 -3.04 6.37 -4.42
N ARG A 28 -3.82 5.31 -4.72
CA ARG A 28 -4.19 4.92 -6.08
C ARG A 28 -5.00 5.99 -6.81
N ARG A 29 -5.82 6.78 -6.09
CA ARG A 29 -6.58 7.90 -6.69
C ARG A 29 -5.69 9.07 -7.11
N ILE A 30 -4.57 9.28 -6.42
CA ILE A 30 -3.62 10.37 -6.70
C ILE A 30 -2.60 9.94 -7.76
N MET A 31 -2.20 8.67 -7.74
CA MET A 31 -1.22 8.12 -8.67
C MET A 31 -1.79 8.10 -10.11
N PRO A 32 -0.99 8.49 -11.12
CA PRO A 32 -1.37 8.27 -12.51
C PRO A 32 -1.52 6.76 -12.74
N ARG A 33 -2.38 6.36 -13.68
CA ARG A 33 -2.57 4.93 -14.02
C ARG A 33 -1.27 4.39 -14.64
N THR A 34 -0.41 3.77 -13.83
CA THR A 34 0.94 3.31 -14.19
C THR A 34 0.99 2.04 -15.04
N GLY A 35 -0.06 1.75 -15.83
CA GLY A 35 -0.13 0.55 -16.66
C GLY A 35 -0.38 -0.73 -15.84
N MET A 36 0.39 -1.80 -16.08
CA MET A 36 0.12 -3.15 -15.54
C MET A 36 0.56 -3.36 -14.08
N ILE A 37 1.43 -2.50 -13.55
CA ILE A 37 2.00 -2.65 -12.20
C ILE A 37 1.43 -1.58 -11.29
N ASP A 38 0.95 -2.02 -10.12
CA ASP A 38 0.45 -1.13 -9.07
C ASP A 38 1.58 -0.67 -8.15
N PHE A 39 2.04 0.57 -8.34
CA PHE A 39 3.08 1.17 -7.50
C PHE A 39 2.54 1.80 -6.19
N SER A 40 1.22 1.80 -5.97
CA SER A 40 0.64 2.41 -4.77
C SER A 40 1.13 1.75 -3.47
N ALA A 41 1.39 0.44 -3.50
CA ALA A 41 1.96 -0.28 -2.36
C ALA A 41 3.33 0.26 -1.95
N MET A 42 4.21 0.53 -2.91
CA MET A 42 5.54 1.08 -2.65
C MET A 42 5.44 2.49 -2.06
N VAL A 43 4.54 3.32 -2.58
CA VAL A 43 4.29 4.67 -2.06
C VAL A 43 3.78 4.62 -0.62
N VAL A 44 2.83 3.74 -0.31
CA VAL A 44 2.31 3.57 1.07
C VAL A 44 3.43 3.16 2.02
N ILE A 45 4.28 2.20 1.64
CA ILE A 45 5.40 1.76 2.48
C ILE A 45 6.37 2.91 2.76
N ILE A 46 6.73 3.69 1.74
CA ILE A 46 7.61 4.85 1.89
C ILE A 46 6.99 5.90 2.83
N LEU A 47 5.71 6.20 2.65
CA LEU A 47 4.99 7.16 3.50
C LEU A 47 4.95 6.70 4.96
N LEU A 48 4.68 5.42 5.21
CA LEU A 48 4.70 4.85 6.56
C LEU A 48 6.10 4.93 7.18
N TYR A 49 7.15 4.61 6.43
CA TYR A 49 8.52 4.72 6.91
C TYR A 49 8.91 6.15 7.28
N VAL A 50 8.57 7.12 6.43
CA VAL A 50 8.81 8.55 6.70
C VAL A 50 8.01 9.00 7.92
N MET A 51 6.74 8.63 8.02
CA MET A 51 5.89 8.96 9.16
C MET A 51 6.47 8.42 10.48
N LEU A 52 6.86 7.14 10.51
CA LEU A 52 7.47 6.51 11.68
C LEU A 52 8.79 7.19 12.07
N THR A 53 9.60 7.58 11.08
CA THR A 53 10.85 8.31 11.30
C THR A 53 10.59 9.70 11.87
N VAL A 54 9.62 10.43 11.36
CA VAL A 54 9.27 11.77 11.87
C VAL A 54 8.74 11.68 13.29
N VAL A 55 7.82 10.74 13.56
CA VAL A 55 7.26 10.53 14.89
C VAL A 55 8.34 10.15 15.89
N SER A 56 9.26 9.25 15.54
CA SER A 56 10.36 8.86 16.44
C SER A 56 11.31 10.01 16.73
N ARG A 57 11.54 10.90 15.76
CA ARG A 57 12.35 12.11 15.94
C ARG A 57 11.68 13.16 16.83
N LEU A 58 10.36 13.27 16.78
CA LEU A 58 9.60 14.19 17.64
C LEU A 58 9.45 13.65 19.07
N SER A 59 9.51 12.34 19.24
CA SER A 59 9.39 11.67 20.54
C SER A 59 10.69 11.67 21.36
N ASN A 60 11.81 12.08 20.78
CA ASN A 60 13.15 11.99 21.37
C ASN A 60 13.75 13.38 21.56
#